data_AF-A0A2V3V960-F1
#
_entry.id   AF-A0A2V3V960-F1
#
_cell.length_a   1.000
_cell.length_b   1.000
_cell.length_c   1.000
_cell.angle_alpha   90.00
_cell.angle_beta   90.00
_cell.angle_gamma   90.00
#
_symmetry.space_group_name_H-M   'P 1'
#
loop_
_entity.id
_entity.type
_entity.pdbx_description
1 polymer ?
#
loop_
_entity_poly.entity_id
_entity_poly.type
_entity_poly.pdbx_seq_one_letter_code
_entity_poly.pdbx_strand_id
1 'polypeptide(L)' 'MLSDWELWACANHVLQTHGDKAPLHVAEQIGALALADDQAGIRAWQAIAERIVQLTSNRDGARLQ' A
#
# COMPACT_ATOMS: atom_id res chain seq x y z
N MET A 1 -7.17 -7.64 12.82
CA MET A 1 -7.45 -6.68 11.73
C MET A 1 -6.60 -5.46 12.02
N LEU A 2 -5.80 -4.98 11.06
CA LEU A 2 -4.97 -3.79 11.28
C LEU A 2 -5.85 -2.57 11.54
N SER A 3 -5.43 -1.75 12.48
CA SER A 3 -6.03 -0.45 12.77
C SER A 3 -5.72 0.52 11.64
N ASP A 4 -6.51 1.59 11.52
CA ASP A 4 -6.28 2.59 10.46
C ASP A 4 -4.86 3.19 10.54
N TRP A 5 -4.37 3.48 11.76
CA TRP A 5 -2.99 3.96 11.96
C TRP A 5 -1.94 2.96 11.45
N GLU A 6 -2.13 1.66 11.69
CA GLU A 6 -1.19 0.61 11.29
C GLU A 6 -1.16 0.49 9.76
N LEU A 7 -2.31 0.66 9.10
CA LEU A 7 -2.38 0.71 7.64
C LEU A 7 -1.63 1.91 7.07
N TRP A 8 -1.75 3.09 7.67
CA TRP A 8 -0.97 4.27 7.26
C TRP A 8 0.52 4.09 7.50
N ALA A 9 0.91 3.54 8.64
CA ALA A 9 2.32 3.25 8.95
C ALA A 9 2.90 2.23 7.95
N CYS A 10 2.16 1.17 7.64
CA CYS A 10 2.57 0.16 6.68
C CYS A 10 2.67 0.72 5.25
N ALA A 11 1.67 1.48 4.80
CA ALA A 11 1.71 2.18 3.51
C ALA A 11 2.91 3.12 3.38
N ASN A 12 3.17 3.91 4.42
CA ASN A 12 4.33 4.81 4.45
C ASN A 12 5.65 4.03 4.46
N HIS A 13 5.73 2.91 5.18
CA HIS A 13 6.93 2.06 5.18
C HIS A 13 7.19 1.42 3.81
N VAL A 14 6.15 0.94 3.13
CA VAL A 14 6.24 0.39 1.76
C VAL A 14 6.70 1.47 0.80
N LEU A 15 6.15 2.69 0.88
CA LEU A 15 6.60 3.83 0.08
C LEU A 15 8.04 4.24 0.35
N GLN A 16 8.48 4.26 1.61
CA GLN A 16 9.88 4.58 1.95
C GLN A 16 10.86 3.52 1.47
N THR A 17 10.46 2.25 1.49
CA THR A 17 11.33 1.13 1.12
C THR A 17 11.42 0.96 -0.40
N HIS A 18 10.29 1.07 -1.10
CA HIS A 18 10.21 0.77 -2.54
C HIS A 18 10.11 2.01 -3.42
N GLY A 19 9.85 3.19 -2.86
CA GLY A 19 9.70 4.45 -3.60
C GLY A 19 8.65 4.32 -4.70
N ASP A 20 9.03 4.69 -5.92
CA ASP A 20 8.17 4.62 -7.12
C ASP A 20 7.74 3.19 -7.48
N LYS A 21 8.45 2.17 -6.96
CA LYS A 21 8.09 0.76 -7.16
C LYS A 21 7.07 0.24 -6.15
N ALA A 22 6.63 1.06 -5.20
CA ALA A 22 5.64 0.65 -4.19
C ALA A 22 4.35 0.05 -4.80
N PRO A 23 3.73 0.62 -5.85
CA PRO A 23 2.54 0.03 -6.47
C PRO A 23 2.81 -1.36 -7.08
N LEU A 24 3.99 -1.55 -7.68
CA LEU A 24 4.40 -2.85 -8.23
C LEU A 24 4.56 -3.88 -7.12
N HIS A 25 5.25 -3.52 -6.03
CA HIS A 25 5.45 -4.41 -4.89
C HIS A 25 4.11 -4.86 -4.27
N VAL A 26 3.15 -3.94 -4.11
CA VAL A 26 1.81 -4.26 -3.60
C VAL A 26 1.09 -5.25 -4.51
N ALA A 27 1.17 -5.07 -5.84
CA ALA A 27 0.55 -5.99 -6.79
C ALA A 27 1.17 -7.40 -6.71
N GLU A 28 2.49 -7.50 -6.54
CA GLU A 28 3.20 -8.76 -6.35
C GLU A 28 2.75 -9.48 -5.06
N GLN A 29 2.61 -8.75 -3.95
CA GLN A 29 2.14 -9.33 -2.67
C GLN A 29 0.70 -9.82 -2.76
N ILE A 30 -0.20 -9.06 -3.38
CA ILE A 30 -1.58 -9.49 -3.62
C ILE A 30 -1.60 -10.75 -4.50
N GLY A 31 -0.79 -10.79 -5.56
CA GLY A 31 -0.68 -11.96 -6.43
C GLY A 31 -0.21 -13.20 -5.68
N ALA A 32 0.81 -13.07 -4.84
CA ALA A 32 1.31 -14.17 -4.01
C ALA A 32 0.24 -14.70 -3.03
N LEU A 33 -0.54 -13.81 -2.41
CA LEU A 33 -1.61 -14.17 -1.49
C LEU A 33 -2.81 -14.79 -2.20
N ALA A 34 -3.13 -14.34 -3.41
CA ALA A 34 -4.15 -14.96 -4.25
C ALA A 34 -3.78 -16.41 -4.63
N LEU A 35 -2.51 -16.68 -4.91
CA LEU A 35 -2.02 -18.05 -5.14
C LEU A 35 -2.12 -18.93 -3.88
N ALA A 36 -2.02 -18.32 -2.70
CA ALA A 36 -2.16 -19.00 -1.41
C ALA A 36 -3.62 -19.08 -0.90
N ASP A 37 -4.58 -18.53 -1.65
CA ASP A 37 -5.99 -18.32 -1.26
C ASP A 37 -6.17 -17.56 0.07
N ASP A 38 -5.22 -16.70 0.43
CA ASP A 38 -5.31 -15.88 1.64
C ASP A 38 -6.10 -14.60 1.39
N GLN A 39 -7.42 -14.71 1.48
CA GLN A 39 -8.34 -13.59 1.31
C GLN A 39 -8.15 -12.50 2.38
N ALA A 40 -7.71 -12.85 3.59
CA ALA A 40 -7.50 -11.87 4.66
C ALA A 40 -6.27 -11.01 4.37
N GLY A 41 -5.18 -11.63 3.91
CA GLY A 41 -3.98 -10.95 3.44
C GLY A 41 -4.26 -10.04 2.25
N ILE A 42 -5.02 -10.53 1.26
CA ILE A 42 -5.38 -9.73 0.07
C ILE A 42 -6.10 -8.44 0.49
N ARG A 43 -7.09 -8.53 1.39
CA ARG A 43 -7.82 -7.35 1.88
C ARG A 43 -6.91 -6.37 2.63
N ALA A 44 -5.95 -6.87 3.41
CA ALA A 44 -5.00 -6.02 4.11
C ALA A 44 -4.10 -5.25 3.12
N TRP A 45 -3.57 -5.92 2.10
CA TRP A 45 -2.75 -5.28 1.07
C TRP A 45 -3.53 -4.33 0.17
N GLN A 46 -4.80 -4.61 -0.12
CA GLN A 46 -5.69 -3.67 -0.80
C GLN A 46 -5.88 -2.38 0.01
N ALA A 47 -6.11 -2.49 1.32
CA ALA A 47 -6.24 -1.33 2.19
C ALA A 47 -4.93 -0.52 2.24
N ILE A 48 -3.77 -1.17 2.27
CA ILE A 48 -2.46 -0.52 2.16
C ILE A 48 -2.32 0.22 0.82
N ALA A 49 -2.72 -0.41 -0.30
CA ALA A 49 -2.70 0.19 -1.63
C ALA A 49 -3.48 1.51 -1.69
N GLU A 50 -4.68 1.54 -1.10
CA GLU A 50 -5.50 2.76 -1.03
C GLU A 50 -4.79 3.89 -0.29
N ARG A 51 -4.12 3.59 0.83
CA ARG A 51 -3.36 4.61 1.59
C ARG A 51 -2.14 5.08 0.81
N ILE A 52 -1.46 4.20 0.09
CA ILE A 52 -0.34 4.57 -0.79
C ILE A 52 -0.81 5.58 -1.84
N VAL A 53 -1.92 5.32 -2.52
CA VAL A 53 -2.49 6.26 -3.50
C VAL A 53 -2.82 7.60 -2.87
N GLN A 54 -3.37 7.61 -1.65
CA GLN A 54 -3.66 8.86 -0.93
C GLN A 54 -2.37 9.62 -0.55
N LEU A 55 -1.34 8.93 -0.07
CA LEU A 55 -0.04 9.53 0.27
C LEU A 55 0.66 10.12 -0.95
N THR A 56 0.67 9.40 -2.08
CA THR A 56 1.29 9.88 -3.32
C THR A 56 0.51 11.06 -3.90
N SER A 57 -0.83 10.98 -3.93
CA SER A 57 -1.68 12.08 -4.41
C SER A 57 -1.49 13.36 -3.60
N ASN A 58 -1.37 13.25 -2.27
CA ASN A 58 -1.11 14.41 -1.41
C ASN A 58 0.30 14.99 -1.65
N ARG A 59 1.29 14.13 -1.93
CA ARG A 59 2.66 14.56 -2.22
C ARG A 59 2.80 15.24 -3.58
N ASP A 60 2.08 14.75 -4.58
CA ASP A 60 2.03 15.35 -5.92
C ASP A 60 1.29 16.69 -5.88
N GLY A 61 0.19 16.78 -5.12
CA GLY A 61 -0.51 18.04 -4.87
C GLY A 61 0.36 19.10 -4.19
N ALA A 62 1.16 18.72 -3.19
CA ALA A 62 2.09 19.62 -2.50
C ALA A 62 3.29 20.06 -3.36
N ARG A 63 3.64 19.33 -4.43
CA ARG A 63 4.72 19.71 -5.36
C ARG A 63 4.28 20.77 -6.38
N LEU A 64 2.97 20.93 -6.59
CA LEU A 64 2.38 21.85 -7.57
C LEU A 64 1.96 23.21 -6.97
N GLN A 65 2.26 23.47 -5.69
CA GLN A 65 2.02 24.74 -4.99
C GLN A 65 3.34 25.46 -4.72
#